data_AF-A0A2B4SK96-F1
#
_entry.id   AF-A0A2B4SK96-F1
#
_cell.length_a   1.000
_cell.length_b   1.000
_cell.length_c   1.000
_cell.angle_alpha   90.00
_cell.angle_beta   90.00
_cell.angle_gamma   90.00
#
_symmetry.space_group_name_H-M   'P 1'
#
loop_
_entity.id
_entity.type
_entity.pdbx_description
1 polymer ?
#
loop_
_entity_poly.entity_id
_entity_poly.type
_entity_poly.pdbx_seq_one_letter_code
_entity_poly.pdbx_strand_id
1 'polypeptide(L)'
;MAAKATTKRGLLPGYFENLQQKESKERYLEKLKSIEGQDPYEIPRKEWIDDVDCWPDVTYINVGMYLLFAASPYTQEQLMSYKSLDCYQNFANGWVREVMCKKFGENRLLIAKVNHSQRMSEKPLTPWVVCENSGKVLSAHCDCMAGLGESCSHVASLLWAIEAGCKRRDSLTVTDKKAYWVLPTSVKTVPYARVKDINFSKTPRSTSTVKPSNVTPPSETELTNFLNCIKDCPSKPALLSLIPAHSDFYVPKSVNPELPVVLSSLFDNSLADADYPTLLKKSEEAFELLQVTKKQQELVEEKTREQASSRLWFRMRTGRITASKFKNACHTDPACPSHSLIMSICHPEMARFNTEATKWGCHHEKTARDAYCRYQKEKHINFTVSDSGLFLSTEHPFLGASPDGLVTCECCGTGGCETKVF
;
A
#
# COMPACT_ATOMS: atom_id res chain seq x y z
N MET A 1 7.98 -10.69 46.03
CA MET A 1 6.90 -9.85 45.45
C MET A 1 7.48 -8.48 45.14
N ALA A 2 7.92 -8.26 43.90
CA ALA A 2 8.38 -6.96 43.46
C ALA A 2 7.18 -6.13 43.00
N ALA A 3 6.96 -4.97 43.64
CA ALA A 3 5.91 -4.05 43.29
C ALA A 3 6.06 -3.61 41.83
N LYS A 4 5.04 -3.87 41.00
CA LYS A 4 4.92 -3.28 39.67
C LYS A 4 4.83 -1.76 39.84
N ALA A 5 5.91 -1.06 39.53
CA ALA A 5 5.90 0.39 39.36
C ALA A 5 4.90 0.72 38.24
N THR A 6 3.80 1.37 38.59
CA THR A 6 2.80 1.91 37.67
C THR A 6 3.45 3.03 36.87
N THR A 7 4.05 2.68 35.74
CA THR A 7 4.65 3.65 34.82
C THR A 7 3.53 4.56 34.31
N LYS A 8 3.57 5.85 34.71
CA LYS A 8 2.66 6.89 34.22
C LYS A 8 2.85 7.01 32.71
N ARG A 9 2.01 6.35 31.89
CA ARG A 9 2.08 6.46 30.42
C ARG A 9 1.41 7.77 30.00
N GLY A 10 2.20 8.67 29.41
CA GLY A 10 1.70 9.77 28.57
C GLY A 10 1.00 9.25 27.31
N LEU A 11 0.53 10.16 26.45
CA LEU A 11 -0.22 9.82 25.24
C LEU A 11 0.69 9.27 24.12
N LEU A 12 1.91 9.79 24.00
CA LEU A 12 2.94 9.36 23.04
C LEU A 12 4.34 9.47 23.66
N PRO A 13 4.66 8.65 24.69
CA PRO A 13 5.94 8.78 25.39
C PRO A 13 7.13 8.52 24.48
N GLY A 14 8.20 9.30 24.63
CA GLY A 14 9.43 9.17 23.86
C GLY A 14 9.42 9.87 22.50
N TYR A 15 8.41 10.69 22.20
CA TYR A 15 8.29 11.36 20.89
C TYR A 15 9.45 12.32 20.64
N PHE A 16 9.78 13.17 21.62
CA PHE A 16 10.79 14.21 21.50
C PHE A 16 12.19 13.64 21.23
N GLU A 17 12.55 12.55 21.90
CA GLU A 17 13.84 11.87 21.75
C GLU A 17 14.04 11.37 20.32
N ASN A 18 12.95 10.89 19.69
CA ASN A 18 12.94 10.31 18.35
C ASN A 18 12.99 11.33 17.20
N LEU A 19 12.87 12.63 17.49
CA LEU A 19 13.08 13.67 16.48
C LEU A 19 14.55 13.62 16.00
N GLN A 20 14.76 13.47 14.70
CA GLN A 20 16.11 13.25 14.16
C GLN A 20 16.93 14.54 14.00
N GLN A 21 16.27 15.64 13.63
CA GLN A 21 16.93 16.92 13.32
C GLN A 21 17.02 17.83 14.54
N LYS A 22 18.18 18.46 14.75
CA LYS A 22 18.44 19.35 15.88
C LYS A 22 17.53 20.58 15.86
N GLU A 23 17.37 21.18 14.69
CA GLU A 23 16.52 22.37 14.47
C GLU A 23 15.06 22.05 14.78
N SER A 24 14.62 20.83 14.46
CA SER A 24 13.27 20.37 14.78
C SER A 24 13.05 20.18 16.29
N LYS A 25 14.08 19.74 17.04
CA LYS A 25 14.02 19.69 18.50
C LYS A 25 13.96 21.07 19.13
N GLU A 26 14.79 22.00 18.66
CA GLU A 26 14.81 23.39 19.14
C GLU A 26 13.45 24.07 18.92
N ARG A 27 12.86 23.92 17.72
CA ARG A 27 11.50 24.43 17.44
C ARG A 27 10.44 23.77 18.31
N TYR A 28 10.55 22.46 18.56
CA TYR A 28 9.61 21.78 19.46
C TYR A 28 9.67 22.38 20.87
N LEU A 29 10.88 22.56 21.42
CA LEU A 29 11.10 23.16 22.74
C LEU A 29 10.58 24.61 22.83
N GLU A 30 10.72 25.39 21.75
CA GLU A 30 10.20 26.77 21.70
C GLU A 30 8.70 26.81 21.95
N LYS A 31 7.94 25.88 21.35
CA LYS A 31 6.49 25.78 21.54
C LYS A 31 6.12 25.46 22.99
N LEU A 32 6.92 24.63 23.65
CA LEU A 32 6.66 24.21 25.04
C LEU A 32 6.77 25.37 26.04
N LYS A 33 7.48 26.46 25.70
CA LYS A 33 7.58 27.63 26.59
C LYS A 33 6.22 28.22 26.95
N SER A 34 5.26 28.14 26.04
CA SER A 34 3.88 28.62 26.24
C SER A 34 3.06 27.76 27.22
N ILE A 35 3.59 26.60 27.61
CA ILE A 35 2.95 25.60 28.48
C ILE A 35 3.93 25.10 29.56
N GLU A 36 4.71 26.02 30.12
CA GLU A 36 5.64 25.76 31.25
C GLU A 36 6.69 24.67 30.95
N GLY A 37 7.04 24.46 29.68
CA GLY A 37 8.00 23.45 29.27
C GLY A 37 7.49 22.01 29.34
N GLN A 38 6.20 21.78 29.60
CA GLN A 38 5.62 20.43 29.67
C GLN A 38 5.39 19.87 28.26
N ASP A 39 5.89 18.66 27.99
CA ASP A 39 5.63 17.98 26.71
C ASP A 39 4.19 17.40 26.69
N PRO A 40 3.31 17.86 25.78
CA PRO A 40 1.94 17.35 25.66
C PRO A 40 1.84 15.83 25.54
N TYR A 41 2.85 15.17 24.96
CA TYR A 41 2.85 13.72 24.79
C TYR A 41 3.23 12.94 26.04
N GLU A 42 3.90 13.57 27.00
CA GLU A 42 4.31 12.96 28.27
C GLU A 42 3.30 13.20 29.41
N ILE A 43 2.43 14.20 29.27
CA ILE A 43 1.44 14.54 30.30
C ILE A 43 0.52 13.33 30.58
N PRO A 44 0.43 12.85 31.83
CA PRO A 44 -0.42 11.72 32.19
C PRO A 44 -1.89 11.95 31.85
N ARG A 45 -2.57 10.93 31.31
CA ARG A 45 -3.98 11.02 30.88
C ARG A 45 -4.94 11.60 31.93
N LYS A 46 -4.67 11.35 33.22
CA LYS A 46 -5.48 11.83 34.36
C LYS A 46 -5.45 13.35 34.58
N GLU A 47 -4.48 14.04 34.00
CA GLU A 47 -4.31 15.50 34.14
C GLU A 47 -5.03 16.28 33.03
N TRP A 48 -5.62 15.56 32.08
CA TRP A 48 -6.38 16.12 30.99
C TRP A 48 -7.85 16.26 31.37
N ILE A 49 -8.46 17.36 30.93
CA ILE A 49 -9.86 17.68 31.14
C ILE A 49 -10.62 17.42 29.84
N ASP A 50 -11.65 16.59 29.89
CA ASP A 50 -12.57 16.32 28.78
C ASP A 50 -13.85 17.14 28.99
N ASP A 51 -13.74 18.45 28.80
CA ASP A 51 -14.83 19.42 28.99
C ASP A 51 -14.69 20.60 28.02
N VAL A 52 -15.71 20.82 27.20
CA VAL A 52 -15.77 21.92 26.21
C VAL A 52 -15.85 23.28 26.90
N ASP A 53 -16.39 23.36 28.12
CA ASP A 53 -16.41 24.61 28.90
C ASP A 53 -14.97 25.06 29.27
N CYS A 54 -13.98 24.16 29.17
CA CYS A 54 -12.56 24.49 29.35
C CYS A 54 -11.84 24.92 28.07
N TRP A 55 -12.48 24.85 26.89
CA TRP A 55 -11.87 25.17 25.61
C TRP A 55 -11.73 26.70 25.39
N PRO A 56 -10.75 27.16 24.59
CA PRO A 56 -10.54 28.58 24.25
C PRO A 56 -11.62 29.10 23.30
N ASP A 57 -11.76 30.42 23.16
CA ASP A 57 -12.78 31.07 22.30
C ASP A 57 -12.38 31.12 20.81
N VAL A 58 -11.98 29.98 20.25
CA VAL A 58 -11.54 29.88 18.84
C VAL A 58 -12.73 30.05 17.89
N THR A 59 -12.64 31.04 17.01
CA THR A 59 -13.60 31.27 15.91
C THR A 59 -13.02 30.84 14.56
N TYR A 60 -13.88 30.71 13.54
CA TYR A 60 -13.43 30.47 12.16
C TYR A 60 -12.40 31.51 11.66
N ILE A 61 -12.46 32.75 12.16
CA ILE A 61 -11.48 33.79 11.86
C ILE A 61 -10.13 33.42 12.45
N ASN A 62 -10.07 32.97 13.71
CA ASN A 62 -8.82 32.52 14.33
C ASN A 62 -8.20 31.34 13.58
N VAL A 63 -9.03 30.37 13.15
CA VAL A 63 -8.57 29.22 12.35
C VAL A 63 -8.00 29.68 11.01
N GLY A 64 -8.70 30.57 10.31
CA GLY A 64 -8.22 31.14 9.05
C GLY A 64 -6.94 31.97 9.24
N MET A 65 -6.87 32.77 10.29
CA MET A 65 -5.70 33.60 10.61
C MET A 65 -4.45 32.76 10.82
N TYR A 66 -4.58 31.66 11.55
CA TYR A 66 -3.47 30.72 11.75
C TYR A 66 -3.07 30.03 10.43
N LEU A 67 -4.01 29.36 9.76
CA LEU A 67 -3.70 28.52 8.59
C LEU A 67 -3.20 29.32 7.38
N LEU A 68 -3.61 30.59 7.23
CA LEU A 68 -3.23 31.42 6.11
C LEU A 68 -2.03 32.32 6.42
N PHE A 69 -1.99 32.95 7.60
CA PHE A 69 -1.09 34.06 7.87
C PHE A 69 -0.02 33.80 8.93
N ALA A 70 -0.06 32.67 9.65
CA ALA A 70 1.05 32.34 10.56
C ALA A 70 2.34 32.13 9.75
N ALA A 71 3.48 32.49 10.35
CA ALA A 71 4.77 32.33 9.70
C ALA A 71 5.15 30.85 9.63
N SER A 72 5.51 30.40 8.43
CA SER A 72 6.05 29.07 8.18
C SER A 72 7.38 28.90 8.92
N PRO A 73 7.56 27.80 9.68
CA PRO A 73 8.80 27.58 10.41
C PRO A 73 10.02 27.38 9.48
N TYR A 74 9.80 27.12 8.19
CA TYR A 74 10.85 26.89 7.21
C TYR A 74 11.17 28.12 6.35
N THR A 75 10.12 28.82 5.90
CA THR A 75 10.27 29.92 4.93
C THR A 75 10.14 31.29 5.59
N GLN A 76 9.64 31.38 6.83
CA GLN A 76 9.25 32.62 7.51
C GLN A 76 8.17 33.45 6.79
N GLU A 77 7.74 33.00 5.61
CA GLU A 77 6.59 33.51 4.88
C GLU A 77 5.29 32.97 5.46
N GLN A 78 4.16 33.56 5.08
CA GLN A 78 2.83 33.11 5.49
C GLN A 78 2.57 31.65 5.06
N LEU A 79 1.96 30.84 5.92
CA LEU A 79 1.69 29.41 5.66
C LEU A 79 0.87 29.15 4.39
N MET A 80 -0.08 30.04 4.07
CA MET A 80 -0.95 29.92 2.89
C MET A 80 -1.57 28.51 2.70
N SER A 81 -2.00 27.89 3.80
CA SER A 81 -2.49 26.51 3.81
C SER A 81 -3.95 26.39 3.33
N TYR A 82 -4.22 26.81 2.08
CA TYR A 82 -5.57 26.85 1.51
C TYR A 82 -6.31 25.51 1.57
N LYS A 83 -5.60 24.40 1.28
CA LYS A 83 -6.17 23.04 1.33
C LYS A 83 -6.60 22.63 2.75
N SER A 84 -5.97 23.21 3.78
CA SER A 84 -6.31 22.92 5.17
C SER A 84 -7.62 23.60 5.61
N LEU A 85 -8.13 24.57 4.85
CA LEU A 85 -9.46 25.14 5.09
C LEU A 85 -10.58 24.11 4.84
N ASP A 86 -10.39 23.21 3.87
CA ASP A 86 -11.36 22.13 3.56
C ASP A 86 -11.38 21.02 4.62
N CYS A 87 -10.42 21.01 5.57
CA CYS A 87 -10.34 19.99 6.61
C CYS A 87 -11.49 20.06 7.64
N TYR A 88 -12.36 21.07 7.58
CA TYR A 88 -13.65 21.04 8.27
C TYR A 88 -14.45 19.77 7.95
N GLN A 89 -14.35 19.24 6.73
CA GLN A 89 -15.00 17.99 6.34
C GLN A 89 -14.54 16.79 7.18
N ASN A 90 -13.27 16.75 7.59
CA ASN A 90 -12.74 15.67 8.43
C ASN A 90 -13.40 15.67 9.81
N PHE A 91 -13.60 16.87 10.38
CA PHE A 91 -14.40 17.02 11.60
C PHE A 91 -15.85 16.59 11.37
N ALA A 92 -16.50 17.08 10.31
CA ALA A 92 -17.88 16.74 9.97
C ALA A 92 -18.09 15.22 9.76
N ASN A 93 -17.08 14.53 9.24
CA ASN A 93 -17.05 13.09 9.03
C ASN A 93 -16.67 12.29 10.29
N GLY A 94 -16.52 12.93 11.46
CA GLY A 94 -16.23 12.26 12.73
C GLY A 94 -14.81 11.67 12.82
N TRP A 95 -13.83 12.29 12.16
CA TRP A 95 -12.43 11.80 12.17
C TRP A 95 -11.63 12.31 13.36
N VAL A 96 -12.11 13.35 14.06
CA VAL A 96 -11.50 13.91 15.27
C VAL A 96 -12.18 13.32 16.50
N ARG A 97 -11.39 12.82 17.45
CA ARG A 97 -11.86 12.07 18.63
C ARG A 97 -11.11 12.54 19.88
N GLU A 98 -11.75 12.38 21.05
CA GLU A 98 -11.11 12.57 22.35
C GLU A 98 -10.34 13.90 22.45
N VAL A 99 -11.01 15.02 22.15
CA VAL A 99 -10.40 16.36 22.28
C VAL A 99 -10.33 16.70 23.77
N MET A 100 -9.12 16.70 24.32
CA MET A 100 -8.87 16.99 25.73
C MET A 100 -8.12 18.30 25.89
N CYS A 101 -8.36 18.99 27.01
CA CYS A 101 -7.77 20.29 27.31
C CYS A 101 -6.97 20.25 28.63
N LYS A 102 -5.89 21.01 28.71
CA LYS A 102 -5.18 21.35 29.95
C LYS A 102 -4.92 22.87 30.01
N LYS A 103 -5.11 23.47 31.18
CA LYS A 103 -5.01 24.93 31.38
C LYS A 103 -3.61 25.31 31.85
N PHE A 104 -3.08 26.41 31.30
CA PHE A 104 -1.78 27.00 31.64
C PHE A 104 -1.92 28.53 31.68
N GLY A 105 -2.32 29.10 32.83
CA GLY A 105 -2.67 30.52 32.91
C GLY A 105 -3.74 30.92 31.89
N GLU A 106 -3.43 31.89 31.03
CA GLU A 106 -4.29 32.31 29.90
C GLU A 106 -4.25 31.34 28.71
N ASN A 107 -3.32 30.40 28.68
CA ASN A 107 -3.18 29.45 27.59
C ASN A 107 -4.02 28.19 27.84
N ARG A 108 -4.45 27.56 26.75
CA ARG A 108 -5.16 26.29 26.69
C ARG A 108 -4.40 25.38 25.74
N LEU A 109 -3.94 24.25 26.26
CA LEU A 109 -3.37 23.17 25.47
C LEU A 109 -4.47 22.19 25.13
N LEU A 110 -4.70 21.93 23.85
CA LEU A 110 -5.68 20.95 23.37
C LEU A 110 -4.98 19.85 22.58
N ILE A 111 -5.36 18.61 22.84
CA ILE A 111 -4.84 17.42 22.16
C ILE A 111 -6.01 16.54 21.74
N ALA A 112 -5.88 15.87 20.60
CA ALA A 112 -6.93 14.98 20.11
C ALA A 112 -6.34 13.76 19.39
N LYS A 113 -7.21 12.82 19.05
CA LYS A 113 -6.91 11.72 18.12
C LYS A 113 -7.58 11.99 16.79
N VAL A 114 -6.81 11.99 15.69
CA VAL A 114 -7.33 12.26 14.34
C VAL A 114 -6.97 11.12 13.40
N ASN A 115 -7.97 10.56 12.71
CA ASN A 115 -7.76 9.49 11.72
C ASN A 115 -6.92 9.98 10.52
N HIS A 116 -6.18 9.05 9.91
CA HIS A 116 -5.60 9.28 8.59
C HIS A 116 -6.69 9.28 7.51
N SER A 117 -6.61 10.22 6.56
CA SER A 117 -7.58 10.34 5.46
C SER A 117 -7.52 9.19 4.45
N GLN A 118 -6.34 8.57 4.27
CA GLN A 118 -6.11 7.49 3.30
C GLN A 118 -5.79 6.14 3.95
N ARG A 119 -5.61 6.11 5.28
CA ARG A 119 -5.16 4.91 6.03
C ARG A 119 -5.99 4.75 7.31
N MET A 120 -7.30 4.62 7.13
CA MET A 120 -8.29 4.59 8.22
C MET A 120 -8.08 3.44 9.23
N SER A 121 -7.36 2.39 8.86
CA SER A 121 -7.00 1.26 9.73
C SER A 121 -5.75 1.50 10.58
N GLU A 122 -4.93 2.51 10.26
CA GLU A 122 -3.76 2.87 11.07
C GLU A 122 -4.19 3.56 12.37
N LYS A 123 -3.33 3.51 13.37
CA LYS A 123 -3.55 4.19 14.66
C LYS A 123 -3.76 5.69 14.39
N PRO A 124 -4.82 6.32 14.93
CA PRO A 124 -5.01 7.76 14.80
C PRO A 124 -3.79 8.54 15.30
N LEU A 125 -3.48 9.61 14.58
CA LEU A 125 -2.45 10.56 14.93
C LEU A 125 -2.93 11.45 16.07
N THR A 126 -1.99 12.07 16.75
CA THR A 126 -2.23 12.80 17.99
C THR A 126 -1.79 14.26 17.86
N PRO A 127 -2.47 15.10 17.05
CA PRO A 127 -2.15 16.50 16.96
C PRO A 127 -2.49 17.22 18.27
N TRP A 128 -1.72 18.27 18.57
CA TRP A 128 -2.02 19.20 19.65
C TRP A 128 -1.86 20.65 19.18
N VAL A 129 -2.57 21.56 19.84
CA VAL A 129 -2.54 23.00 19.62
C VAL A 129 -2.49 23.73 20.95
N VAL A 130 -1.80 24.86 20.98
CA VAL A 130 -1.84 25.81 22.10
C VAL A 130 -2.54 27.07 21.63
N CYS A 131 -3.57 27.48 22.34
CA CYS A 131 -4.30 28.72 22.08
C CYS A 131 -4.33 29.58 23.35
N GLU A 132 -4.37 30.90 23.18
CA GLU A 132 -4.82 31.80 24.24
C GLU A 132 -6.33 31.57 24.49
N ASN A 133 -6.80 31.87 25.70
CA ASN A 133 -8.22 31.77 26.05
C ASN A 133 -9.11 32.63 25.13
N SER A 134 -8.56 33.73 24.59
CA SER A 134 -9.16 34.62 23.59
C SER A 134 -9.42 33.97 22.21
N GLY A 135 -8.90 32.75 21.98
CA GLY A 135 -9.04 32.02 20.71
C GLY A 135 -7.85 32.16 19.76
N LYS A 136 -6.84 32.98 20.06
CA LYS A 136 -5.64 33.10 19.23
C LYS A 136 -4.80 31.82 19.30
N VAL A 137 -4.51 31.21 18.15
CA VAL A 137 -3.63 30.03 18.06
C VAL A 137 -2.17 30.47 18.16
N LEU A 138 -1.44 29.95 19.13
CA LEU A 138 -0.03 30.27 19.37
C LEU A 138 0.91 29.30 18.66
N SER A 139 0.62 28.00 18.76
CA SER A 139 1.44 26.96 18.14
C SER A 139 0.64 25.67 17.93
N ALA A 140 1.14 24.82 17.04
CA ALA A 140 0.58 23.51 16.80
C ALA A 140 1.66 22.48 16.49
N HIS A 141 1.31 21.22 16.63
CA HIS A 141 2.18 20.12 16.27
C HIS A 141 1.38 18.85 15.98
N CYS A 142 1.99 17.95 15.22
CA CYS A 142 1.45 16.61 15.00
C CYS A 142 2.58 15.60 14.85
N ASP A 143 2.31 14.36 15.21
CA ASP A 143 3.17 13.19 15.05
C ASP A 143 3.18 12.63 13.62
N CYS A 144 2.45 13.24 12.68
CA CYS A 144 2.47 12.84 11.28
C CYS A 144 3.74 13.28 10.56
N MET A 145 4.01 12.67 9.39
CA MET A 145 5.17 13.00 8.54
C MET A 145 5.27 14.50 8.18
N ALA A 146 4.13 15.19 8.01
CA ALA A 146 4.07 16.62 7.72
C ALA A 146 3.92 17.49 8.98
N GLY A 147 3.99 16.90 10.18
CA GLY A 147 3.66 17.56 11.44
C GLY A 147 4.61 18.67 11.85
N LEU A 148 5.85 18.62 11.37
CA LEU A 148 6.85 19.69 11.54
C LEU A 148 6.50 20.98 10.78
N GLY A 149 5.59 20.90 9.80
CA GLY A 149 5.04 22.08 9.13
C GLY A 149 3.90 22.75 9.88
N GLU A 150 3.45 22.17 11.00
CA GLU A 150 2.48 22.73 11.96
C GLU A 150 1.07 23.05 11.40
N SER A 151 0.86 22.89 10.10
CA SER A 151 -0.40 23.20 9.41
C SER A 151 -0.98 21.98 8.68
N CYS A 152 -0.58 20.77 9.06
CA CYS A 152 -1.03 19.55 8.42
C CYS A 152 -2.55 19.37 8.56
N SER A 153 -3.12 18.47 7.74
CA SER A 153 -4.57 18.20 7.78
C SER A 153 -5.09 17.79 9.16
N HIS A 154 -4.26 17.14 9.99
CA HIS A 154 -4.64 16.74 11.35
C HIS A 154 -4.74 17.92 12.31
N VAL A 155 -3.77 18.86 12.25
CA VAL A 155 -3.83 20.11 13.02
C VAL A 155 -5.05 20.93 12.58
N ALA A 156 -5.25 21.09 11.28
CA ALA A 156 -6.38 21.83 10.75
C ALA A 156 -7.72 21.21 11.17
N SER A 157 -7.82 19.87 11.14
CA SER A 157 -9.03 19.16 11.60
C SER A 157 -9.29 19.37 13.10
N LEU A 158 -8.24 19.38 13.93
CA LEU A 158 -8.36 19.69 15.36
C LEU A 158 -8.84 21.14 15.57
N LEU A 159 -8.26 22.12 14.87
CA LEU A 159 -8.69 23.53 14.96
C LEU A 159 -10.17 23.71 14.59
N TRP A 160 -10.63 23.06 13.51
CA TRP A 160 -12.04 23.08 13.12
C TRP A 160 -12.95 22.37 14.13
N ALA A 161 -12.48 21.32 14.79
CA ALA A 161 -13.22 20.65 15.86
C ALA A 161 -13.37 21.56 17.10
N ILE A 162 -12.32 22.29 17.47
CA ILE A 162 -12.35 23.25 18.56
C ILE A 162 -13.36 24.36 18.24
N GLU A 163 -13.25 24.96 17.06
CA GLU A 163 -14.16 26.02 16.57
C GLU A 163 -15.63 25.60 16.61
N ALA A 164 -15.93 24.40 16.10
CA ALA A 164 -17.27 23.85 16.13
C ALA A 164 -17.77 23.54 17.54
N GLY A 165 -16.88 23.13 18.45
CA GLY A 165 -17.19 22.96 19.87
C GLY A 165 -17.54 24.28 20.55
N CYS A 166 -16.76 25.34 20.30
CA CYS A 166 -16.99 26.68 20.87
C CYS A 166 -18.31 27.28 20.37
N LYS A 167 -18.55 27.25 19.06
CA LYS A 167 -19.85 27.67 18.47
C LYS A 167 -21.04 26.98 19.14
N ARG A 168 -20.92 25.68 19.42
CA ARG A 168 -21.99 24.92 20.07
C ARG A 168 -22.15 25.30 21.53
N ARG A 169 -21.05 25.39 22.28
CA ARG A 169 -21.04 25.83 23.69
C ARG A 169 -21.76 27.17 23.84
N ASP A 170 -21.45 28.12 22.98
CA ASP A 170 -21.97 29.50 23.06
C ASP A 170 -23.42 29.63 22.56
N SER A 171 -23.94 28.61 21.85
CA SER A 171 -25.31 28.57 21.31
C SER A 171 -26.36 27.95 22.25
N LEU A 172 -25.96 27.35 23.37
CA LEU A 172 -26.86 26.63 24.28
C LEU A 172 -27.52 27.58 25.30
N THR A 173 -28.85 27.45 25.49
CA THR A 173 -29.62 28.24 26.46
C THR A 173 -29.69 27.57 27.84
N VAL A 174 -29.96 28.37 28.89
CA VAL A 174 -29.81 28.01 30.32
C VAL A 174 -30.66 26.80 30.78
N THR A 175 -31.65 26.35 30.00
CA THR A 175 -32.45 25.14 30.29
C THR A 175 -31.84 23.83 29.79
N ASP A 176 -30.70 23.84 29.07
CA ASP A 176 -30.17 22.67 28.35
C ASP A 176 -28.90 22.03 28.95
N LYS A 177 -28.51 22.34 30.20
CA LYS A 177 -27.31 21.71 30.80
C LYS A 177 -27.63 20.44 31.60
N LYS A 178 -27.45 19.29 30.94
CA LYS A 178 -26.61 18.13 31.39
C LYS A 178 -26.65 16.93 30.44
N ALA A 179 -27.43 16.97 29.36
CA ALA A 179 -27.59 15.82 28.48
C ALA A 179 -27.28 16.19 27.01
N TYR A 180 -26.49 15.34 26.37
CA TYR A 180 -26.24 15.26 24.91
C TYR A 180 -25.15 16.16 24.30
N TRP A 181 -23.91 15.85 24.64
CA TRP A 181 -22.76 16.12 23.76
C TRP A 181 -22.80 15.21 22.54
N VAL A 182 -23.21 15.70 21.37
CA VAL A 182 -23.03 14.96 20.12
C VAL A 182 -22.28 15.82 19.10
N LEU A 183 -20.98 16.02 19.36
CA LEU A 183 -20.00 16.14 18.27
C LEU A 183 -20.16 14.90 17.36
N PRO A 184 -19.88 14.99 16.05
CA PRO A 184 -20.05 13.85 15.14
C PRO A 184 -19.44 12.58 15.74
N THR A 185 -20.24 11.51 15.83
CA THR A 185 -19.79 10.26 16.45
C THR A 185 -18.56 9.76 15.71
N SER A 186 -17.49 9.54 16.47
CA SER A 186 -16.23 8.99 15.98
C SER A 186 -16.46 7.77 15.07
N VAL A 187 -16.06 7.88 13.81
CA VAL A 187 -16.19 6.79 12.83
C VAL A 187 -15.04 5.81 13.06
N LYS A 188 -15.34 4.64 13.64
CA LYS A 188 -14.34 3.58 13.89
C LYS A 188 -13.95 2.80 12.64
N THR A 189 -14.88 2.62 11.70
CA THR A 189 -14.70 1.89 10.44
C THR A 189 -15.53 2.55 9.35
N VAL A 190 -15.00 2.62 8.12
CA VAL A 190 -15.79 2.96 6.94
C VAL A 190 -16.14 1.66 6.24
N PRO A 191 -17.42 1.28 6.16
CA PRO A 191 -17.83 0.06 5.49
C PRO A 191 -17.59 0.20 3.99
N TYR A 192 -17.12 -0.88 3.36
CA TYR A 192 -17.12 -0.97 1.90
C TYR A 192 -18.56 -1.19 1.43
N ALA A 193 -18.92 -0.58 0.31
CA ALA A 193 -20.21 -0.77 -0.34
C ALA A 193 -19.99 -0.89 -1.85
N ARG A 194 -20.91 -1.54 -2.56
CA ARG A 194 -20.85 -1.56 -4.04
C ARG A 194 -21.00 -0.12 -4.52
N VAL A 195 -20.38 0.23 -5.64
CA VAL A 195 -20.44 1.59 -6.20
C VAL A 195 -21.89 2.09 -6.34
N LYS A 196 -22.82 1.21 -6.74
CA LYS A 196 -24.25 1.52 -6.86
C LYS A 196 -24.95 1.84 -5.53
N ASP A 197 -24.37 1.42 -4.41
CA ASP A 197 -24.91 1.57 -3.06
C ASP A 197 -24.24 2.75 -2.32
N ILE A 198 -23.22 3.41 -2.91
CA ILE A 198 -22.54 4.57 -2.34
C ILE A 198 -23.23 5.86 -2.78
N ASN A 199 -23.59 6.72 -1.81
CA ASN A 199 -24.10 8.06 -2.09
C ASN A 199 -22.95 9.07 -2.19
N PHE A 200 -22.67 9.58 -3.39
CA PHE A 200 -21.63 10.56 -3.67
C PHE A 200 -22.07 12.03 -3.52
N SER A 201 -23.27 12.30 -2.98
CA SER A 201 -23.73 13.68 -2.78
C SER A 201 -22.91 14.43 -1.72
N LYS A 202 -22.57 15.69 -2.00
CA LYS A 202 -21.65 16.53 -1.18
C LYS A 202 -22.18 16.91 0.20
N THR A 203 -23.44 16.61 0.52
CA THR A 203 -24.06 16.94 1.81
C THR A 203 -24.93 15.80 2.29
N PRO A 204 -24.76 15.31 3.55
CA PRO A 204 -25.67 14.37 4.16
C PRO A 204 -26.95 15.12 4.56
N ARG A 205 -27.71 15.62 3.59
CA ARG A 205 -29.09 16.06 3.82
C ARG A 205 -30.02 14.90 3.53
N SER A 206 -30.77 14.53 4.57
CA SER A 206 -32.07 13.85 4.57
C SER A 206 -32.49 13.32 3.21
N THR A 207 -32.54 11.99 3.08
CA THR A 207 -33.45 11.27 2.16
C THR A 207 -33.69 11.99 0.83
N SER A 208 -32.63 12.34 0.11
CA SER A 208 -32.77 12.76 -1.27
C SER A 208 -32.96 11.47 -2.06
N THR A 209 -34.22 11.11 -2.28
CA THR A 209 -34.62 10.12 -3.28
C THR A 209 -33.84 10.47 -4.55
N VAL A 210 -32.92 9.59 -4.97
CA VAL A 210 -32.18 9.77 -6.22
C VAL A 210 -33.24 9.97 -7.29
N LYS A 211 -33.31 11.17 -7.88
CA LYS A 211 -34.25 11.42 -8.98
C LYS A 211 -33.97 10.36 -10.05
N PRO A 212 -34.96 9.55 -10.45
CA PRO A 212 -34.73 8.56 -11.48
C PRO A 212 -34.18 9.27 -12.71
N SER A 213 -33.10 8.70 -13.26
CA SER A 213 -32.49 9.22 -14.48
C SER A 213 -33.56 9.21 -15.58
N ASN A 214 -33.78 10.37 -16.22
CA ASN A 214 -34.66 10.48 -17.40
C ASN A 214 -34.01 9.89 -18.67
N VAL A 215 -32.84 9.25 -18.55
CA VAL A 215 -32.13 8.67 -19.69
C VAL A 215 -32.68 7.26 -19.93
N THR A 216 -33.22 7.04 -21.13
CA THR A 216 -33.62 5.72 -21.60
C THR A 216 -32.40 4.78 -21.59
N PRO A 217 -32.54 3.54 -21.10
CA PRO A 217 -31.46 2.57 -21.19
C PRO A 217 -31.14 2.29 -22.67
N PRO A 218 -29.86 2.11 -23.02
CA PRO A 218 -29.46 1.84 -24.39
C PRO A 218 -30.07 0.53 -24.87
N SER A 219 -30.39 0.46 -26.17
CA SER A 219 -30.83 -0.77 -26.81
C SER A 219 -29.70 -1.81 -26.89
N GLU A 220 -30.05 -3.07 -27.09
CA GLU A 220 -29.06 -4.15 -27.29
C GLU A 220 -28.17 -3.90 -28.53
N THR A 221 -28.74 -3.27 -29.57
CA THR A 221 -28.01 -2.88 -30.77
C THR A 221 -27.03 -1.72 -30.51
N GLU A 222 -27.44 -0.72 -29.75
CA GLU A 222 -26.56 0.39 -29.34
C GLU A 222 -25.40 -0.12 -28.48
N LEU A 223 -25.68 -1.04 -27.55
CA LEU A 223 -24.66 -1.65 -26.71
C LEU A 223 -23.69 -2.49 -27.55
N THR A 224 -24.17 -3.29 -28.48
CA THR A 224 -23.32 -4.10 -29.37
C THR A 224 -22.44 -3.22 -30.25
N ASN A 225 -22.97 -2.13 -30.81
CA ASN A 225 -22.20 -1.17 -31.60
C ASN A 225 -21.12 -0.50 -30.75
N PHE A 226 -21.44 -0.08 -29.53
CA PHE A 226 -20.47 0.48 -28.60
C PHE A 226 -19.33 -0.49 -28.28
N LEU A 227 -19.65 -1.77 -28.03
CA LEU A 227 -18.65 -2.81 -27.75
C LEU A 227 -17.76 -3.10 -28.97
N ASN A 228 -18.32 -3.08 -30.18
CA ASN A 228 -17.55 -3.18 -31.42
C ASN A 228 -16.61 -1.97 -31.62
N CYS A 229 -17.08 -0.74 -31.37
CA CYS A 229 -16.23 0.44 -31.41
C CYS A 229 -15.07 0.36 -30.38
N ILE A 230 -15.33 -0.20 -29.20
CA ILE A 230 -14.29 -0.43 -28.19
C ILE A 230 -13.28 -1.48 -28.69
N LYS A 231 -13.72 -2.54 -29.38
CA LYS A 231 -12.83 -3.58 -29.91
C LYS A 231 -11.77 -3.01 -30.85
N ASP A 232 -12.13 -2.00 -31.64
CA ASP A 232 -11.25 -1.38 -32.62
C ASP A 232 -10.31 -0.31 -32.03
N CYS A 233 -10.33 -0.10 -30.71
CA CYS A 233 -9.38 0.78 -30.05
C CYS A 233 -7.94 0.23 -30.12
N PRO A 234 -6.92 1.10 -30.23
CA PRO A 234 -5.51 0.68 -30.30
C PRO A 234 -5.03 -0.01 -29.01
N SER A 235 -5.64 0.31 -27.87
CA SER A 235 -5.40 -0.35 -26.58
C SER A 235 -6.37 -1.51 -26.38
N LYS A 236 -5.90 -2.64 -25.85
CA LYS A 236 -6.72 -3.84 -25.56
C LYS A 236 -7.65 -3.63 -24.34
N PRO A 237 -8.97 -3.44 -24.53
CA PRO A 237 -9.86 -3.02 -23.43
C PRO A 237 -10.26 -4.18 -22.51
N ALA A 238 -9.98 -4.06 -21.21
CA ALA A 238 -10.23 -5.14 -20.24
C ALA A 238 -11.71 -5.57 -20.15
N LEU A 239 -12.65 -4.64 -20.40
CA LEU A 239 -14.09 -4.93 -20.39
C LEU A 239 -14.47 -6.06 -21.35
N LEU A 240 -13.85 -6.11 -22.53
CA LEU A 240 -14.17 -7.12 -23.55
C LEU A 240 -13.77 -8.54 -23.15
N SER A 241 -12.92 -8.70 -22.12
CA SER A 241 -12.61 -10.02 -21.56
C SER A 241 -13.80 -10.67 -20.84
N LEU A 242 -14.78 -9.86 -20.42
CA LEU A 242 -15.98 -10.32 -19.72
C LEU A 242 -17.18 -10.51 -20.66
N ILE A 243 -17.04 -10.19 -21.95
CA ILE A 243 -18.12 -10.24 -22.93
C ILE A 243 -17.92 -11.47 -23.82
N PRO A 244 -18.84 -12.46 -23.79
CA PRO A 244 -18.66 -13.72 -24.53
C PRO A 244 -18.38 -13.55 -26.02
N ALA A 245 -18.97 -12.55 -26.67
CA ALA A 245 -18.75 -12.28 -28.10
C ALA A 245 -17.32 -11.77 -28.45
N HIS A 246 -16.53 -11.37 -27.45
CA HIS A 246 -15.21 -10.77 -27.64
C HIS A 246 -14.11 -11.40 -26.78
N SER A 247 -14.46 -12.29 -25.85
CA SER A 247 -13.54 -12.86 -24.86
C SER A 247 -12.46 -13.75 -25.45
N ASP A 248 -12.67 -14.31 -26.64
CA ASP A 248 -11.71 -15.23 -27.29
C ASP A 248 -10.34 -14.57 -27.53
N PHE A 249 -10.32 -13.26 -27.84
CA PHE A 249 -9.09 -12.50 -28.01
C PHE A 249 -8.32 -12.27 -26.70
N TYR A 250 -8.93 -12.56 -25.55
CA TYR A 250 -8.38 -12.34 -24.21
C TYR A 250 -7.91 -13.63 -23.54
N VAL A 251 -8.08 -14.78 -24.20
CA VAL A 251 -7.57 -16.07 -23.72
C VAL A 251 -6.05 -15.95 -23.54
N PRO A 252 -5.53 -16.18 -22.32
CA PRO A 252 -4.11 -16.07 -22.10
C PRO A 252 -3.32 -17.11 -22.89
N LYS A 253 -2.16 -16.72 -23.45
CA LYS A 253 -1.27 -17.61 -24.22
C LYS A 253 -0.89 -18.92 -23.50
N SER A 254 -0.93 -18.92 -22.16
CA SER A 254 -0.64 -20.08 -21.32
C SER A 254 -1.75 -21.15 -21.29
N VAL A 255 -2.95 -20.83 -21.78
CA VAL A 255 -4.10 -21.77 -21.85
C VAL A 255 -4.09 -22.52 -23.20
N ASN A 256 -2.99 -22.44 -23.95
CA ASN A 256 -2.82 -23.21 -25.18
C ASN A 256 -2.73 -24.72 -24.82
N PRO A 257 -3.58 -25.60 -25.41
CA PRO A 257 -3.56 -27.05 -25.17
C PRO A 257 -2.21 -27.72 -25.50
N GLU A 258 -1.39 -27.11 -26.34
CA GLU A 258 -0.05 -27.60 -26.69
C GLU A 258 1.00 -27.28 -25.62
N LEU A 259 0.67 -26.44 -24.63
CA LEU A 259 1.53 -26.13 -23.50
C LEU A 259 1.18 -27.01 -22.29
N PRO A 260 2.13 -27.26 -21.39
CA PRO A 260 1.85 -28.03 -20.18
C PRO A 260 0.98 -27.22 -19.23
N VAL A 261 0.27 -27.94 -18.36
CA VAL A 261 -0.58 -27.34 -17.33
C VAL A 261 0.27 -26.45 -16.41
N VAL A 262 -0.27 -25.27 -16.10
CA VAL A 262 0.35 -24.33 -15.16
C VAL A 262 0.05 -24.79 -13.74
N LEU A 263 1.06 -24.96 -12.89
CA LEU A 263 0.87 -25.54 -11.56
C LEU A 263 0.01 -24.68 -10.62
N SER A 264 -0.24 -23.41 -10.95
CA SER A 264 -1.23 -22.59 -10.24
C SER A 264 -2.65 -23.16 -10.29
N SER A 265 -2.98 -24.01 -11.28
CA SER A 265 -4.29 -24.66 -11.34
C SER A 265 -4.47 -25.77 -10.31
N LEU A 266 -3.40 -26.19 -9.62
CA LEU A 266 -3.46 -27.15 -8.52
C LEU A 266 -3.93 -26.51 -7.21
N PHE A 267 -4.18 -25.19 -7.19
CA PHE A 267 -4.67 -24.50 -6.01
C PHE A 267 -6.08 -24.99 -5.64
N ASP A 268 -6.22 -25.51 -4.42
CA ASP A 268 -7.48 -25.95 -3.84
C ASP A 268 -7.70 -25.23 -2.51
N ASN A 269 -8.74 -24.40 -2.44
CA ASN A 269 -9.07 -23.62 -1.25
C ASN A 269 -9.55 -24.51 -0.09
N SER A 270 -10.02 -25.74 -0.35
CA SER A 270 -10.42 -26.67 0.70
C SER A 270 -9.22 -27.20 1.51
N LEU A 271 -8.01 -27.12 0.95
CA LEU A 271 -6.76 -27.56 1.58
C LEU A 271 -6.00 -26.44 2.28
N ALA A 272 -6.56 -25.22 2.37
CA ALA A 272 -5.87 -24.06 2.93
C ALA A 272 -5.45 -24.26 4.40
N ASP A 273 -6.26 -24.97 5.18
CA ASP A 273 -6.03 -25.28 6.60
C ASP A 273 -5.62 -26.74 6.83
N ALA A 274 -5.27 -27.49 5.77
CA ALA A 274 -4.88 -28.89 5.88
C ALA A 274 -3.51 -29.07 6.54
N ASP A 275 -3.31 -30.20 7.23
CA ASP A 275 -2.03 -30.53 7.85
C ASP A 275 -0.99 -31.01 6.83
N TYR A 276 0.29 -30.96 7.22
CA TYR A 276 1.40 -31.33 6.35
C TYR A 276 1.30 -32.76 5.79
N PRO A 277 0.96 -33.80 6.58
CA PRO A 277 0.78 -35.16 6.03
C PRO A 277 -0.31 -35.25 4.95
N THR A 278 -1.45 -34.56 5.13
CA THR A 278 -2.50 -34.52 4.11
C THR A 278 -2.03 -33.83 2.84
N LEU A 279 -1.33 -32.70 2.99
CA LEU A 279 -0.76 -31.96 1.86
C LEU A 279 0.30 -32.78 1.11
N LEU A 280 1.16 -33.50 1.82
CA LEU A 280 2.18 -34.35 1.22
C LEU A 280 1.55 -35.45 0.36
N LYS A 281 0.56 -36.18 0.90
CA LYS A 281 -0.17 -37.19 0.15
C LYS A 281 -0.85 -36.61 -1.09
N LYS A 282 -1.51 -35.45 -0.96
CA LYS A 282 -2.16 -34.77 -2.10
C LYS A 282 -1.14 -34.31 -3.15
N SER A 283 0.05 -33.91 -2.73
CA SER A 283 1.13 -33.52 -3.64
C SER A 283 1.67 -34.71 -4.43
N GLU A 284 1.81 -35.88 -3.79
CA GLU A 284 2.22 -37.13 -4.45
C GLU A 284 1.18 -37.55 -5.51
N GLU A 285 -0.11 -37.56 -5.15
CA GLU A 285 -1.22 -37.82 -6.08
C GLU A 285 -1.19 -36.86 -7.28
N ALA A 286 -0.94 -35.57 -7.04
CA ALA A 286 -0.83 -34.57 -8.11
C ALA A 286 0.41 -34.82 -8.98
N PHE A 287 1.54 -35.20 -8.40
CA PHE A 287 2.80 -35.44 -9.12
C PHE A 287 2.73 -36.65 -10.06
N GLU A 288 2.00 -37.70 -9.69
CA GLU A 288 1.77 -38.85 -10.59
C GLU A 288 1.01 -38.44 -11.86
N LEU A 289 0.09 -37.49 -11.74
CA LEU A 289 -0.73 -36.98 -12.85
C LEU A 289 -0.01 -35.91 -13.68
N LEU A 290 1.01 -35.25 -13.13
CA LEU A 290 1.77 -34.24 -13.86
C LEU A 290 2.67 -34.91 -14.88
N GLN A 291 2.47 -34.58 -16.15
CA GLN A 291 3.29 -35.04 -17.26
C GLN A 291 3.65 -33.87 -18.15
N VAL A 292 4.92 -33.81 -18.55
CA VAL A 292 5.41 -32.84 -19.54
C VAL A 292 6.07 -33.62 -20.66
N THR A 293 5.46 -33.55 -21.84
CA THR A 293 6.01 -34.18 -23.04
C THR A 293 7.21 -33.38 -23.56
N LYS A 294 8.11 -34.05 -24.29
CA LYS A 294 9.24 -33.38 -24.95
C LYS A 294 8.79 -32.26 -25.90
N LYS A 295 7.70 -32.48 -26.64
CA LYS A 295 7.08 -31.46 -27.50
C LYS A 295 6.63 -30.22 -26.71
N GLN A 296 6.01 -30.42 -25.54
CA GLN A 296 5.63 -29.33 -24.65
C GLN A 296 6.85 -28.58 -24.11
N GLN A 297 7.90 -29.30 -23.73
CA GLN A 297 9.16 -28.70 -23.27
C GLN A 297 9.78 -27.80 -24.35
N GLU A 298 9.92 -28.31 -25.58
CA GLU A 298 10.44 -27.56 -26.72
C GLU A 298 9.61 -26.30 -27.01
N LEU A 299 8.29 -26.42 -26.98
CA LEU A 299 7.38 -25.30 -27.22
C LEU A 299 7.41 -24.25 -26.10
N VAL A 300 7.56 -24.68 -24.85
CA VAL A 300 7.72 -23.75 -23.71
C VAL A 300 9.03 -22.99 -23.84
N GLU A 301 10.13 -23.67 -24.14
CA GLU A 301 11.43 -23.03 -24.39
C GLU A 301 11.30 -21.96 -25.47
N GLU A 302 10.81 -22.34 -26.65
CA GLU A 302 10.69 -21.46 -27.81
C GLU A 302 9.84 -20.21 -27.49
N LYS A 303 8.67 -20.40 -26.90
CA LYS A 303 7.74 -19.29 -26.57
C LYS A 303 8.19 -18.43 -25.40
N THR A 304 9.26 -18.81 -24.71
CA THR A 304 9.73 -18.11 -23.50
C THR A 304 11.19 -17.64 -23.57
N ARG A 305 11.81 -17.63 -24.76
CA ARG A 305 13.17 -17.12 -24.99
C ARG A 305 13.39 -15.65 -24.59
N GLU A 306 12.33 -14.85 -24.54
CA GLU A 306 12.38 -13.47 -24.02
C GLU A 306 12.48 -13.40 -22.48
N GLN A 307 12.44 -14.55 -21.80
CA GLN A 307 12.63 -14.72 -20.35
C GLN A 307 11.88 -13.69 -19.50
N ALA A 308 12.59 -12.81 -18.79
CA ALA A 308 12.05 -11.82 -17.86
C ALA A 308 11.16 -10.75 -18.55
N SER A 309 11.19 -10.65 -19.88
CA SER A 309 10.28 -9.78 -20.64
C SER A 309 8.97 -10.48 -21.02
N SER A 310 8.88 -11.81 -20.85
CA SER A 310 7.71 -12.61 -21.19
C SER A 310 6.86 -12.96 -19.97
N ARG A 311 5.60 -12.51 -19.96
CA ARG A 311 4.62 -12.96 -18.95
C ARG A 311 4.37 -14.46 -18.99
N LEU A 312 4.47 -15.09 -20.16
CA LEU A 312 4.31 -16.54 -20.28
C LEU A 312 5.42 -17.28 -19.52
N TRP A 313 6.65 -16.78 -19.55
CA TRP A 313 7.77 -17.35 -18.81
C TRP A 313 7.51 -17.34 -17.30
N PHE A 314 7.02 -16.24 -16.73
CA PHE A 314 6.63 -16.19 -15.31
C PHE A 314 5.48 -17.14 -14.98
N ARG A 315 4.47 -17.22 -15.85
CA ARG A 315 3.36 -18.17 -15.66
C ARG A 315 3.84 -19.61 -15.68
N MET A 316 4.72 -19.99 -16.60
CA MET A 316 5.27 -21.34 -16.66
C MET A 316 6.19 -21.67 -15.48
N ARG A 317 6.86 -20.67 -14.89
CA ARG A 317 7.66 -20.84 -13.65
C ARG A 317 6.82 -20.96 -12.38
N THR A 318 5.55 -20.56 -12.41
CA THR A 318 4.69 -20.52 -11.22
C THR A 318 4.53 -21.91 -10.63
N GLY A 319 4.87 -22.06 -9.34
CA GLY A 319 4.81 -23.32 -8.61
C GLY A 319 5.96 -24.29 -8.92
N ARG A 320 6.90 -23.93 -9.81
CA ARG A 320 8.05 -24.77 -10.18
C ARG A 320 9.31 -24.34 -9.44
N ILE A 321 10.07 -25.32 -8.96
CA ILE A 321 11.39 -25.09 -8.37
C ILE A 321 12.38 -24.85 -9.51
N THR A 322 12.71 -23.59 -9.72
CA THR A 322 13.71 -23.21 -10.73
C THR A 322 15.14 -23.35 -10.23
N ALA A 323 16.11 -23.48 -11.14
CA ALA A 323 17.54 -23.54 -10.80
C ALA A 323 17.98 -22.48 -9.75
N SER A 324 17.53 -21.22 -9.94
CA SER A 324 17.81 -20.10 -9.01
C SER A 324 17.25 -20.27 -7.59
N LYS A 325 16.29 -21.17 -7.38
CA LYS A 325 15.63 -21.45 -6.09
C LYS A 325 15.90 -22.86 -5.58
N PHE A 326 16.49 -23.73 -6.39
CA PHE A 326 16.72 -25.13 -6.08
C PHE A 326 17.51 -25.32 -4.78
N LYS A 327 18.63 -24.58 -4.63
CA LYS A 327 19.42 -24.59 -3.39
C LYS A 327 18.57 -24.26 -2.16
N ASN A 328 17.75 -23.21 -2.22
CA ASN A 328 16.93 -22.79 -1.08
C ASN A 328 15.85 -23.83 -0.75
N ALA A 329 15.27 -24.47 -1.77
CA ALA A 329 14.30 -25.55 -1.58
C ALA A 329 14.94 -26.76 -0.87
N CYS A 330 16.17 -27.14 -1.24
CA CYS A 330 16.87 -28.26 -0.60
C CYS A 330 17.31 -28.01 0.85
N HIS A 331 17.46 -26.75 1.26
CA HIS A 331 17.91 -26.38 2.62
C HIS A 331 16.76 -25.98 3.56
N THR A 332 15.54 -25.90 3.03
CA THR A 332 14.36 -25.55 3.81
C THR A 332 13.74 -26.81 4.39
N ASP A 333 13.22 -26.71 5.61
CA ASP A 333 12.38 -27.77 6.19
C ASP A 333 11.06 -27.87 5.39
N PRO A 334 10.76 -28.99 4.72
CA PRO A 334 9.51 -29.16 3.97
C PRO A 334 8.25 -29.07 4.84
N ALA A 335 8.35 -29.38 6.13
CA ALA A 335 7.23 -29.27 7.08
C ALA A 335 7.03 -27.82 7.57
N CYS A 336 8.06 -26.98 7.48
CA CYS A 336 8.00 -25.58 7.90
C CYS A 336 8.74 -24.65 6.91
N PRO A 337 8.28 -24.56 5.65
CA PRO A 337 8.93 -23.74 4.67
C PRO A 337 8.76 -22.25 4.94
N SER A 338 9.81 -21.46 4.68
CA SER A 338 9.71 -20.02 4.84
C SER A 338 8.67 -19.43 3.88
N HIS A 339 7.78 -18.59 4.41
CA HIS A 339 6.73 -17.95 3.62
C HIS A 339 7.29 -17.16 2.43
N SER A 340 8.46 -16.53 2.59
CA SER A 340 9.15 -15.81 1.52
C SER A 340 9.60 -16.72 0.37
N LEU A 341 10.08 -17.93 0.68
CA LEU A 341 10.45 -18.91 -0.35
C LEU A 341 9.22 -19.39 -1.12
N ILE A 342 8.14 -19.75 -0.42
CA ILE A 342 6.88 -20.18 -1.02
C ILE A 342 6.34 -19.08 -1.94
N MET A 343 6.24 -17.85 -1.44
CA MET A 343 5.79 -16.70 -2.24
C MET A 343 6.67 -16.49 -3.47
N SER A 344 7.99 -16.69 -3.37
CA SER A 344 8.89 -16.54 -4.52
C SER A 344 8.74 -17.64 -5.59
N ILE A 345 8.31 -18.84 -5.20
CA ILE A 345 8.07 -19.98 -6.11
C ILE A 345 6.67 -19.88 -6.74
N CYS A 346 5.65 -19.56 -5.93
CA CYS A 346 4.26 -19.46 -6.37
C CYS A 346 3.95 -18.14 -7.09
N HIS A 347 4.73 -17.08 -6.86
CA HIS A 347 4.49 -15.77 -7.47
C HIS A 347 5.78 -15.12 -8.00
N PRO A 348 6.44 -15.73 -9.01
CA PRO A 348 7.74 -15.27 -9.50
C PRO A 348 7.70 -13.87 -10.13
N GLU A 349 6.55 -13.43 -10.66
CA GLU A 349 6.37 -12.08 -11.22
C GLU A 349 6.35 -10.99 -10.13
N MET A 350 5.85 -11.32 -8.94
CA MET A 350 5.81 -10.40 -7.79
C MET A 350 7.12 -10.40 -7.01
N ALA A 351 7.80 -11.55 -6.95
CA ALA A 351 9.05 -11.72 -6.21
C ALA A 351 10.31 -11.25 -6.99
N ARG A 352 10.17 -10.24 -7.85
CA ARG A 352 11.29 -9.69 -8.61
C ARG A 352 12.29 -9.04 -7.67
N PHE A 353 13.53 -9.51 -7.73
CA PHE A 353 14.64 -8.93 -6.99
C PHE A 353 15.25 -7.79 -7.80
N ASN A 354 15.42 -6.63 -7.19
CA ASN A 354 15.97 -5.45 -7.84
C ASN A 354 16.98 -4.77 -6.92
N THR A 355 18.26 -4.90 -7.26
CA THR A 355 19.38 -4.21 -6.60
C THR A 355 20.27 -3.58 -7.65
N GLU A 356 21.10 -2.61 -7.27
CA GLU A 356 22.05 -1.98 -8.20
C GLU A 356 22.99 -3.01 -8.85
N ALA A 357 23.45 -4.01 -8.10
CA ALA A 357 24.25 -5.12 -8.64
C ALA A 357 23.47 -5.96 -9.67
N THR A 358 22.19 -6.26 -9.41
CA THR A 358 21.34 -7.00 -10.37
C THR A 358 21.08 -6.18 -11.63
N LYS A 359 20.83 -4.87 -11.50
CA LYS A 359 20.67 -3.96 -12.66
C LYS A 359 21.94 -3.90 -13.50
N TRP A 360 23.10 -3.78 -12.85
CA TRP A 360 24.40 -3.80 -13.50
C TRP A 360 24.60 -5.08 -14.31
N GLY A 361 24.31 -6.24 -13.69
CA GLY A 361 24.34 -7.54 -14.34
C GLY A 361 23.47 -7.57 -15.59
N CYS A 362 22.18 -7.28 -15.46
CA CYS A 362 21.25 -7.29 -16.60
C CYS A 362 21.66 -6.32 -17.73
N HIS A 363 22.26 -5.18 -17.41
CA HIS A 363 22.69 -4.21 -18.43
C HIS A 363 23.91 -4.70 -19.22
N HIS A 364 24.85 -5.38 -18.57
CA HIS A 364 26.13 -5.79 -19.17
C HIS A 364 26.17 -7.24 -19.63
N GLU A 365 25.15 -8.05 -19.32
CA GLU A 365 25.05 -9.46 -19.66
C GLU A 365 25.26 -9.69 -21.17
N LYS A 366 24.59 -8.89 -22.01
CA LYS A 366 24.75 -8.97 -23.46
C LYS A 366 26.19 -8.71 -23.91
N THR A 367 26.85 -7.70 -23.36
CA THR A 367 28.25 -7.36 -23.65
C THR A 367 29.20 -8.49 -23.26
N ALA A 368 28.98 -9.10 -22.09
CA ALA A 368 29.76 -10.24 -21.62
C ALA A 368 29.56 -11.46 -22.52
N ARG A 369 28.31 -11.74 -22.93
CA ARG A 369 27.97 -12.83 -23.86
C ARG A 369 28.59 -12.62 -25.24
N ASP A 370 28.58 -11.39 -25.76
CA ASP A 370 29.20 -11.05 -27.04
C ASP A 370 30.74 -11.18 -26.99
N ALA A 371 31.37 -10.87 -25.85
CA ALA A 371 32.80 -11.09 -25.65
C ALA A 371 33.14 -12.60 -25.60
N TYR A 372 32.35 -13.39 -24.86
CA TYR A 372 32.48 -14.85 -24.82
C TYR A 372 32.32 -15.46 -26.21
N CYS A 373 31.30 -15.03 -26.96
CA CYS A 373 31.03 -15.52 -28.31
C CYS A 373 32.20 -15.22 -29.27
N ARG A 374 32.78 -14.02 -29.22
CA ARG A 374 33.97 -13.68 -30.03
C ARG A 374 35.16 -14.56 -29.72
N TYR A 375 35.46 -14.77 -28.44
CA TYR A 375 36.59 -15.57 -28.01
C TYR A 375 36.47 -17.05 -28.40
N GLN A 376 35.28 -17.63 -28.27
CA GLN A 376 35.07 -19.05 -28.55
C GLN A 376 35.00 -19.39 -30.04
N LYS A 377 34.58 -18.44 -30.88
CA LYS A 377 34.59 -18.61 -32.35
C LYS A 377 35.98 -18.93 -32.92
N GLU A 378 37.05 -18.49 -32.26
CA GLU A 378 38.42 -18.79 -32.68
C GLU A 378 38.86 -20.22 -32.32
N LYS A 379 38.16 -20.86 -31.38
CA LYS A 379 38.53 -22.16 -30.82
C LYS A 379 37.61 -23.31 -31.23
N HIS A 380 36.43 -23.00 -31.73
CA HIS A 380 35.37 -23.96 -32.01
C HIS A 380 34.83 -23.80 -33.43
N ILE A 381 34.49 -24.93 -34.05
CA ILE A 381 33.95 -24.98 -35.42
C ILE A 381 32.45 -24.65 -35.38
N ASN A 382 32.02 -23.67 -36.19
CA ASN A 382 30.63 -23.22 -36.31
C ASN A 382 29.98 -22.91 -34.96
N PHE A 383 30.72 -22.21 -34.11
CA PHE A 383 30.27 -21.84 -32.76
C PHE A 383 29.18 -20.76 -32.78
N THR A 384 28.06 -21.05 -32.12
CA THR A 384 26.95 -20.10 -31.94
C THR A 384 26.45 -20.11 -30.49
N VAL A 385 26.01 -18.94 -30.04
CA VAL A 385 25.29 -18.76 -28.77
C VAL A 385 23.92 -18.18 -29.09
N SER A 386 22.85 -18.89 -28.73
CA SER A 386 21.48 -18.43 -28.91
C SER A 386 20.83 -18.08 -27.57
N ASP A 387 19.78 -17.26 -27.64
CA ASP A 387 18.90 -17.03 -26.49
C ASP A 387 18.22 -18.35 -26.08
N SER A 388 17.81 -18.41 -24.81
CA SER A 388 17.28 -19.61 -24.18
C SER A 388 16.00 -19.29 -23.41
N GLY A 389 14.97 -20.11 -23.60
CA GLY A 389 13.75 -20.04 -22.80
C GLY A 389 13.82 -20.83 -21.50
N LEU A 390 12.64 -21.18 -20.99
CA LEU A 390 12.47 -22.07 -19.86
C LEU A 390 12.43 -23.53 -20.33
N PHE A 391 13.36 -24.34 -19.83
CA PHE A 391 13.34 -25.79 -19.94
C PHE A 391 12.63 -26.38 -18.74
N LEU A 392 11.59 -27.18 -18.99
CA LEU A 392 10.91 -27.98 -17.99
C LEU A 392 11.51 -29.39 -17.98
N SER A 393 11.63 -30.01 -16.80
CA SER A 393 12.02 -31.42 -16.75
C SER A 393 10.84 -32.31 -17.14
N THR A 394 11.10 -33.27 -18.04
CA THR A 394 10.12 -34.27 -18.47
C THR A 394 9.93 -35.37 -17.43
N GLU A 395 10.95 -35.64 -16.62
CA GLU A 395 10.91 -36.64 -15.53
C GLU A 395 10.34 -36.05 -14.24
N HIS A 396 10.61 -34.76 -14.00
CA HIS A 396 10.18 -34.05 -12.80
C HIS A 396 9.52 -32.71 -13.18
N PRO A 397 8.25 -32.71 -13.62
CA PRO A 397 7.55 -31.51 -14.13
C PRO A 397 7.51 -30.28 -13.21
N PHE A 398 7.76 -30.47 -11.92
CA PHE A 398 7.88 -29.41 -10.92
C PHE A 398 9.25 -28.71 -10.94
N LEU A 399 10.23 -29.22 -11.70
CA LEU A 399 11.55 -28.61 -11.90
C LEU A 399 11.62 -27.86 -13.24
N GLY A 400 12.39 -26.77 -13.25
CA GLY A 400 12.73 -26.08 -14.49
C GLY A 400 14.02 -25.25 -14.40
N ALA A 401 14.59 -24.92 -15.54
CA ALA A 401 15.79 -24.09 -15.63
C ALA A 401 15.71 -23.18 -16.86
N SER A 402 16.34 -22.01 -16.78
CA SER A 402 16.41 -21.07 -17.90
C SER A 402 17.86 -20.56 -17.95
N PRO A 403 18.74 -21.24 -18.71
CA PRO A 403 20.12 -20.81 -18.91
C PRO A 403 20.20 -19.39 -19.52
N ASP A 404 21.33 -18.71 -19.37
CA ASP A 404 21.55 -17.37 -19.96
C ASP A 404 21.78 -17.45 -21.49
N GLY A 405 22.15 -18.63 -21.99
CA GLY A 405 22.19 -18.94 -23.41
C GLY A 405 22.45 -20.41 -23.69
N LEU A 406 22.22 -20.82 -24.94
CA LEU A 406 22.56 -22.15 -25.43
C LEU A 406 23.73 -22.04 -26.39
N VAL A 407 24.75 -22.85 -26.15
CA VAL A 407 25.96 -22.94 -26.96
C VAL A 407 25.85 -24.15 -27.86
N THR A 408 26.18 -24.00 -29.14
CA THR A 408 26.26 -25.10 -30.09
C THR A 408 27.52 -24.98 -30.93
N CYS A 409 28.25 -26.08 -31.10
CA CYS A 409 29.39 -26.18 -32.02
C CYS A 409 29.54 -27.61 -32.53
N GLU A 410 30.13 -27.77 -33.71
CA GLU A 410 30.28 -29.10 -34.33
C GLU A 410 31.27 -30.00 -33.59
N CYS A 411 32.29 -29.40 -32.97
CA CYS A 411 33.36 -30.16 -32.31
C CYS A 411 32.98 -30.66 -30.90
N CYS A 412 32.10 -29.96 -30.17
CA CYS A 412 31.75 -30.31 -28.78
C CYS A 412 30.25 -30.51 -28.54
N GLY A 413 29.40 -30.30 -29.54
CA GLY A 413 27.95 -30.46 -29.41
C GLY A 413 27.27 -29.25 -28.78
N THR A 414 26.30 -29.51 -27.91
CA THR A 414 25.42 -28.48 -27.29
C THR A 414 25.67 -28.35 -25.80
N GLY A 415 25.54 -27.13 -25.25
CA GLY A 415 25.74 -26.84 -23.83
C GLY A 415 25.01 -25.59 -23.36
N GLY A 416 24.92 -25.39 -22.04
CA GLY A 416 24.39 -24.18 -21.44
C GLY A 416 25.47 -23.14 -21.18
N CYS A 417 25.16 -21.86 -21.36
CA CYS A 417 25.98 -20.73 -20.96
C CYS A 417 25.38 -20.09 -19.70
N GLU A 418 26.22 -19.86 -18.69
CA GLU A 418 25.90 -19.11 -17.48
C GLU A 418 26.87 -17.92 -17.40
N THR A 419 26.34 -16.71 -17.35
CA THR A 419 27.09 -15.45 -17.36
C THR A 419 27.00 -14.78 -16.00
N LYS A 420 28.14 -14.31 -15.49
CA LYS A 420 28.21 -13.51 -14.26
C LYS A 420 29.02 -12.25 -14.52
N VAL A 421 28.41 -11.10 -14.29
CA VAL A 421 29.07 -9.79 -14.35
C VAL A 421 29.25 -9.32 -12.91
N PHE A 422 30.49 -9.09 -12.51
CA PHE A 422 30.86 -8.64 -11.16
C PHE A 422 31.16 -7.15 -11.12
#